data_AF-A0A1I9GAH6-F1
#
_entry.id   AF-A0A1I9GAH6-F1
#
_cell.length_a   1.000
_cell.length_b   1.000
_cell.length_c   1.000
_cell.angle_alpha   90.00
_cell.angle_beta   90.00
_cell.angle_gamma   90.00
#
_symmetry.space_group_name_H-M   'P 1'
#
loop_
_entity.id
_entity.type
_entity.pdbx_description
1 polymer ?
#
loop_
_entity_poly.entity_id
_entity_poly.type
_entity_poly.pdbx_seq_one_letter_code
_entity_poly.pdbx_strand_id
1 'polypeptide(L)'
;MRWNPVDYGEIQNIRVAPDKVWLPDIVLFNNADGNYEVSFMCNVVINYKGEMLWVPPAIYKSSCIIDVEFFPFDEQTCHLIFGSWT
;
A
#
# COMPACT_ATOMS: atom_id res chain seq x y z
N MET A 1 -7.91 6.79 -16.08
CA MET A 1 -8.29 8.22 -16.25
C MET A 1 -7.15 8.94 -16.93
N ARG A 2 -7.39 9.64 -18.04
CA ARG A 2 -6.39 10.46 -18.75
C ARG A 2 -7.06 11.74 -19.21
N TRP A 3 -6.34 12.84 -19.23
CA TRP A 3 -6.83 14.10 -19.80
C TRP A 3 -5.69 14.88 -20.44
N ASN A 4 -6.05 15.83 -21.29
CA ASN A 4 -5.10 16.76 -21.89
C ASN A 4 -5.05 18.04 -21.04
N PRO A 5 -3.90 18.40 -20.41
CA PRO A 5 -3.81 19.55 -19.53
C PRO A 5 -4.30 20.86 -20.15
N VAL A 6 -4.11 21.05 -21.45
CA VAL A 6 -4.51 22.26 -22.19
C VAL A 6 -6.02 22.52 -22.07
N ASP A 7 -6.83 21.47 -22.11
CA ASP A 7 -8.30 21.57 -22.04
C ASP A 7 -8.81 21.85 -20.60
N TYR A 8 -7.93 21.73 -19.61
CA TYR A 8 -8.26 21.82 -18.18
C TYR A 8 -7.37 22.82 -17.43
N GLY A 9 -6.87 23.86 -18.12
CA GLY A 9 -6.10 24.93 -17.48
C GLY A 9 -4.72 24.51 -16.98
N GLU A 10 -4.03 23.66 -17.74
CA GLU A 10 -2.70 23.11 -17.42
C GLU A 10 -2.64 22.29 -16.13
N ILE A 11 -3.78 21.75 -15.68
CA ILE A 11 -3.82 20.84 -14.52
C ILE A 11 -3.10 19.54 -14.90
N GLN A 12 -2.02 19.23 -14.21
CA GLN A 12 -1.22 18.03 -14.43
C GLN A 12 -1.51 16.92 -13.42
N ASN A 13 -1.94 17.27 -12.21
CA ASN A 13 -2.19 16.32 -11.14
C ASN A 13 -3.48 16.68 -10.39
N ILE A 14 -4.23 15.67 -10.00
CA ILE A 14 -5.42 15.80 -9.15
C ILE A 14 -5.33 14.85 -7.96
N ARG A 15 -5.98 15.22 -6.87
CA ARG A 15 -6.16 14.36 -5.70
C ARG A 15 -7.60 13.88 -5.67
N VAL A 16 -7.78 12.58 -5.70
CA VAL A 16 -9.11 11.95 -5.77
C VAL A 16 -9.30 11.07 -4.54
N ALA A 17 -10.51 11.07 -4.00
CA ALA A 17 -10.85 10.20 -2.89
C ALA A 17 -10.79 8.72 -3.34
N PRO A 18 -10.34 7.80 -2.46
CA PRO A 18 -10.09 6.41 -2.82
C PRO A 18 -11.36 5.65 -3.24
N ASP A 19 -12.54 6.09 -2.83
CA ASP A 19 -13.84 5.49 -3.19
C ASP A 19 -14.27 5.78 -4.65
N LYS A 20 -13.62 6.73 -5.33
CA LYS A 20 -13.95 7.13 -6.71
C LYS A 20 -13.10 6.43 -7.76
N VAL A 21 -12.13 5.64 -7.34
CA VAL A 21 -11.15 5.02 -8.22
C VAL A 21 -10.96 3.56 -7.83
N TRP A 22 -10.59 2.74 -8.81
CA TRP A 22 -10.17 1.39 -8.51
C TRP A 22 -8.84 1.44 -7.75
N LEU A 23 -8.75 0.67 -6.66
CA LEU A 23 -7.55 0.48 -5.86
C LEU A 23 -7.24 -1.02 -5.77
N PRO A 24 -5.96 -1.40 -5.78
CA PRO A 24 -5.58 -2.79 -5.59
C PRO A 24 -5.78 -3.19 -4.12
N ASP A 25 -6.31 -4.39 -3.91
CA ASP A 25 -6.55 -5.04 -2.63
C ASP A 25 -5.27 -5.75 -2.13
N ILE A 26 -4.22 -4.96 -1.93
CA ILE A 26 -2.93 -5.47 -1.42
C ILE A 26 -3.04 -5.71 0.08
N VAL A 27 -2.82 -6.95 0.50
CA VAL A 27 -2.83 -7.39 1.90
C VAL A 27 -1.51 -8.04 2.31
N LEU A 28 -1.23 -8.06 3.61
CA LEU A 28 -0.14 -8.83 4.19
C LEU A 28 -0.63 -10.26 4.48
N PHE A 29 -0.07 -11.27 3.81
CA PHE A 29 -0.49 -12.67 3.95
C PHE A 29 -0.05 -13.29 5.27
N ASN A 30 1.21 -13.08 5.67
CA ASN A 30 1.71 -13.56 6.94
C ASN A 30 1.34 -12.62 8.09
N ASN A 31 0.12 -12.06 8.09
CA ASN A 31 -0.38 -11.19 9.15
C ASN A 31 -0.61 -12.00 10.44
N ALA A 32 -0.22 -11.44 11.58
CA ALA A 32 -0.37 -12.04 12.90
C ALA A 32 -1.49 -11.41 13.76
N ASP A 33 -2.12 -10.31 13.29
CA ASP A 33 -3.08 -9.50 14.06
C ASP A 33 -4.53 -9.65 13.60
N GLY A 34 -4.77 -10.27 12.43
CA GLY A 34 -6.08 -10.39 11.79
C GLY A 34 -6.60 -9.10 11.12
N ASN A 35 -5.87 -7.98 11.22
CA ASN A 35 -6.17 -6.73 10.54
C ASN A 35 -5.42 -6.66 9.20
N TYR A 36 -6.16 -6.79 8.10
CA TYR A 36 -5.61 -6.80 6.73
C TYR A 36 -5.72 -5.46 6.01
N GLU A 37 -6.47 -4.50 6.56
CA GLU A 37 -6.70 -3.19 5.95
C GLU A 37 -5.63 -2.16 6.33
N VAL A 38 -5.48 -1.14 5.47
CA VAL A 38 -4.62 0.03 5.73
C VAL A 38 -5.20 0.89 6.85
N SER A 39 -4.34 1.53 7.66
CA SER A 39 -4.79 2.30 8.82
C SER A 39 -5.52 3.60 8.45
N PHE A 40 -5.24 4.15 7.27
CA PHE A 40 -5.93 5.34 6.77
C PHE A 40 -6.03 5.34 5.25
N MET A 41 -7.25 5.49 4.75
CA MET A 41 -7.54 5.64 3.32
C MET A 41 -7.25 7.06 2.85
N CYS A 42 -5.98 7.32 2.48
CA CYS A 42 -5.57 8.61 1.94
C CYS A 42 -6.03 8.80 0.48
N ASN A 43 -6.05 10.06 0.03
CA ASN A 43 -6.37 10.40 -1.35
C ASN A 43 -5.29 9.88 -2.32
N VAL A 44 -5.74 9.47 -3.50
CA VAL A 44 -4.88 9.04 -4.62
C VAL A 44 -4.45 10.26 -5.42
N VAL A 45 -3.17 10.35 -5.73
CA VAL A 45 -2.64 11.36 -6.66
C VAL A 45 -2.66 10.76 -8.06
N ILE A 46 -3.32 11.43 -8.99
CA ILE A 46 -3.44 10.96 -10.38
C ILE A 46 -2.83 12.02 -11.28
N ASN A 47 -1.95 11.58 -12.18
CA ASN A 47 -1.32 12.40 -13.21
C ASN A 47 -2.19 12.42 -14.48
N TYR A 48 -2.11 13.48 -15.28
CA TYR A 48 -2.80 13.61 -16.57
C TYR A 48 -2.53 12.44 -17.55
N LYS A 49 -1.35 11.81 -17.45
CA LYS A 49 -0.98 10.58 -18.19
C LYS A 49 -1.73 9.32 -17.73
N GLY A 50 -2.42 9.39 -16.60
CA GLY A 50 -3.17 8.31 -15.96
C GLY A 50 -2.37 7.45 -15.00
N GLU A 51 -1.14 7.86 -14.68
CA GLU A 51 -0.35 7.27 -13.60
C GLU A 51 -0.99 7.62 -12.25
N MET A 52 -1.07 6.65 -11.35
CA MET A 52 -1.71 6.79 -10.04
C MET A 52 -0.70 6.47 -8.95
N LEU A 53 -0.62 7.32 -7.94
CA LEU A 53 0.19 7.12 -6.75
C LEU A 53 -0.71 7.11 -5.52
N TRP A 54 -0.70 6.00 -4.80
CA TRP A 54 -1.44 5.82 -3.56
C TRP A 54 -0.48 5.31 -2.48
N VAL A 55 -0.36 6.07 -1.39
CA VAL A 55 0.58 5.77 -0.30
C VAL A 55 -0.16 5.88 1.04
N PRO A 56 -0.98 4.87 1.39
CA PRO A 56 -1.67 4.85 2.66
C PRO A 56 -0.71 4.47 3.81
N PRO A 57 -0.79 5.12 4.98
CA PRO A 57 -0.07 4.64 6.16
C PRO A 57 -0.75 3.37 6.69
N ALA A 58 0.05 2.39 7.10
CA ALA A 58 -0.42 1.14 7.67
C ALA A 58 0.52 0.64 8.76
N ILE A 59 -0.06 0.02 9.80
CA ILE A 59 0.68 -0.71 10.83
C ILE A 59 0.55 -2.20 10.54
N TYR A 60 1.63 -2.82 10.07
CA TYR A 60 1.69 -4.24 9.76
C TYR A 60 2.30 -5.02 10.91
N LYS A 61 1.63 -6.10 11.32
CA LYS A 61 2.18 -7.09 12.25
C LYS A 61 2.28 -8.42 11.53
N SER A 62 3.51 -8.84 11.23
CA SER A 62 3.77 -10.10 10.54
C SER A 62 4.16 -11.21 11.51
N SER A 63 3.73 -12.43 11.19
CA SER A 63 4.27 -13.65 11.77
C SER A 63 5.63 -13.96 11.14
N CYS A 64 6.61 -14.27 11.98
CA CYS A 64 7.99 -14.56 11.60
C CYS A 64 8.49 -15.75 12.42
N ILE A 65 9.24 -16.64 11.78
CA ILE A 65 9.89 -17.77 12.45
C ILE A 65 11.14 -17.24 13.14
N ILE A 66 11.25 -17.46 14.45
CA ILE A 66 12.37 -17.01 15.27
C ILE A 66 13.34 -18.17 15.48
N ASP A 67 14.60 -17.96 15.14
CA ASP A 67 15.69 -18.91 15.40
C ASP A 67 16.40 -18.54 16.71
N VAL A 68 16.31 -19.42 17.71
CA VAL A 68 16.86 -19.19 19.06
C VAL A 68 18.18 -19.92 19.31
N GLU A 69 18.85 -20.45 18.29
CA GLU A 69 20.09 -21.21 18.41
C GLU A 69 21.22 -20.43 19.13
N PHE A 70 21.33 -19.12 18.86
CA PHE A 70 22.42 -18.27 19.36
C PHE A 70 21.97 -17.17 20.34
N PHE A 71 20.79 -17.31 20.94
CA PHE A 71 20.26 -16.30 21.86
C PHE A 71 21.25 -15.95 22.99
N PRO A 72 21.49 -14.66 23.33
CA PRO A 72 20.82 -13.44 22.85
C PRO A 72 21.51 -12.73 21.67
N PHE A 73 22.41 -13.41 20.96
CA PHE A 73 23.16 -12.89 19.80
C PHE A 73 22.66 -13.49 18.48
N ASP A 74 21.41 -13.94 18.46
CA ASP A 74 20.71 -14.45 17.30
C ASP A 74 20.45 -13.35 16.25
N GLU A 75 20.41 -13.76 14.98
CA GLU A 75 20.00 -12.91 13.86
C GLU A 75 18.65 -13.42 13.33
N GLN A 76 17.72 -12.50 13.10
CA GLN A 76 16.38 -12.85 12.64
C GLN A 76 16.10 -12.28 11.25
N THR A 77 15.67 -13.16 10.33
CA THR A 77 15.22 -12.77 9.00
C THR A 77 13.70 -12.87 8.92
N CYS A 78 13.02 -11.73 8.99
CA CYS A 78 11.57 -11.65 8.87
C CYS A 78 11.14 -11.11 7.51
N HIS A 79 10.25 -11.84 6.83
CA HIS A 79 9.71 -11.45 5.54
C HIS A 79 8.32 -10.85 5.70
N LEU A 80 8.00 -9.86 4.87
CA LEU A 80 6.64 -9.34 4.70
C LEU A 80 6.13 -9.83 3.34
N ILE A 81 5.08 -10.65 3.36
CA ILE A 81 4.52 -11.25 2.14
C ILE A 81 3.29 -10.46 1.74
N PHE A 82 3.42 -9.62 0.71
CA PHE A 82 2.32 -8.83 0.17
C PHE A 82 1.76 -9.47 -1.10
N GLY A 83 0.45 -9.39 -1.28
CA GLY A 83 -0.20 -9.76 -2.53
C GLY A 83 -1.67 -9.35 -2.59
N SER A 84 -2.29 -9.60 -3.75
CA SER A 84 -3.73 -9.42 -3.97
C SER A 84 -4.52 -10.47 -3.21
N TRP A 85 -5.64 -10.09 -2.59
CA TRP A 85 -6.52 -11.04 -1.89
C TRP A 85 -7.52 -11.71 -2.84
N THR A 86 -7.94 -11.01 -3.88
CA THR A 86 -8.77 -11.53 -4.99
C THR A 86 -7.94 -11.92 -6.21
#